data_AF-A0A3Q0CE36-F1
#
_entry.id   AF-A0A3Q0CE36-F1
#
_cell.length_a   1.000
_cell.length_b   1.000
_cell.length_c   1.000
_cell.angle_alpha   90.00
_cell.angle_beta   90.00
_cell.angle_gamma   90.00
#
_symmetry.space_group_name_H-M   'P 1'
#
loop_
_entity.id
_entity.type
_entity.pdbx_description
1 polymer ?
#
loop_
_entity_poly.entity_id
_entity_poly.type
_entity_poly.pdbx_seq_one_letter_code
_entity_poly.pdbx_strand_id
1 'polypeptide(L)'
;MEFGRDFRIKHYAGDVTYSVEGFIDKNRDSLFQDFKRLLYNSTDPTLRAMWPDGQQDITEVTKRPLTAGTLFKNSMVALVENLASKEPFYVRCIKPNEDKVAGRFDEAHCRHQVSYLGLLENVRVRRAGFASRQPYPRFLLRYKMTCEYTWPNHLLGSDREAVSALLEQHGLQGDVAFGHSKLFVRSPRTLVTLEQSRARLIPVIVLLLQKAWRGTLARWRCRRLRAIYTIMRWFRRHKVRAHLTDLQRRFQAARQPPLYGRDLVWPRPPAVLQPFQDTCHALFSRYHPQPSTRFPTQSASSRILELDWRHMGLSDINRPSMYRFRAWPSWGKLAS
;
A
#
# COMPACT_ATOMS: atom_id res chain seq x y z
N MET A 1 6.21 -59.27 -19.39
CA MET A 1 6.60 -60.06 -18.21
C MET A 1 6.73 -61.48 -18.68
N GLU A 2 7.95 -61.99 -18.73
CA GLU A 2 8.20 -63.39 -19.07
C GLU A 2 8.04 -64.25 -17.81
N PHE A 3 7.18 -65.27 -17.90
CA PHE A 3 6.93 -66.20 -16.81
C PHE A 3 8.23 -66.93 -16.43
N GLY A 4 8.59 -66.92 -15.15
CA GLY A 4 9.82 -67.53 -14.63
C GLY A 4 11.06 -66.62 -14.65
N ARG A 5 11.03 -65.46 -15.30
CA ARG A 5 12.14 -64.49 -15.33
C ARG A 5 11.84 -63.18 -14.60
N ASP A 6 10.63 -62.66 -14.74
CA ASP A 6 10.31 -61.33 -14.22
C ASP A 6 9.27 -61.41 -13.09
N PHE A 7 9.37 -60.50 -12.12
CA PHE A 7 8.37 -60.31 -11.07
C PHE A 7 8.04 -58.82 -10.88
N ARG A 8 6.88 -58.51 -10.30
CA ARG A 8 6.42 -57.13 -10.13
C ARG A 8 6.24 -56.81 -8.65
N ILE A 9 6.77 -55.66 -8.24
CA ILE A 9 6.51 -55.08 -6.92
C ILE A 9 5.69 -53.81 -7.10
N LYS A 10 4.64 -53.66 -6.29
CA LYS A 10 3.86 -52.42 -6.20
C LYS A 10 4.58 -51.45 -5.26
N HIS A 11 5.35 -50.51 -5.79
CA HIS A 11 5.97 -49.46 -4.98
C HIS A 11 5.01 -48.30 -4.79
N TYR A 12 5.30 -47.45 -3.80
CA TYR A 12 4.51 -46.23 -3.56
C TYR A 12 4.45 -45.31 -4.79
N ALA A 13 5.48 -45.32 -5.64
CA ALA A 13 5.60 -44.52 -6.86
C ALA A 13 4.99 -45.18 -8.12
N GLY A 14 4.53 -46.43 -8.01
CA GLY A 14 4.00 -47.22 -9.12
C GLY A 14 4.55 -48.64 -9.16
N ASP A 15 4.03 -49.42 -10.10
CA ASP A 15 4.42 -50.80 -10.31
C ASP A 15 5.77 -50.88 -11.03
N VAL A 16 6.72 -51.60 -10.43
CA VAL A 16 8.04 -51.85 -11.03
C VAL A 16 8.18 -53.33 -11.31
N THR A 17 8.53 -53.66 -12.55
CA THR A 17 8.86 -55.03 -12.96
C THR A 17 10.38 -55.22 -12.90
N TYR A 18 10.82 -56.22 -12.17
CA TYR A 18 12.21 -56.61 -11.98
C TYR A 18 12.47 -57.92 -12.73
N SER A 19 13.63 -58.03 -13.37
CA SER A 19 14.13 -59.29 -13.91
C SER A 19 15.06 -59.95 -12.90
N VAL A 20 14.90 -61.26 -12.66
CA VAL A 20 15.75 -62.04 -11.75
C VAL A 20 17.12 -62.38 -12.35
N GLU A 21 17.33 -62.11 -13.63
CA GLU A 21 18.57 -62.40 -14.34
C GLU A 21 19.76 -61.69 -13.70
N GLY A 22 20.78 -62.47 -13.30
CA GLY A 22 21.97 -61.96 -12.63
C GLY A 22 21.77 -61.49 -11.18
N PHE A 23 20.60 -61.71 -10.55
CA PHE A 23 20.38 -61.34 -9.14
C PHE A 23 21.37 -62.04 -8.19
N ILE A 24 21.60 -63.34 -8.40
CA ILE A 24 22.48 -64.13 -7.52
C ILE A 24 23.93 -63.65 -7.62
N ASP A 25 24.43 -63.44 -8.84
CA ASP A 25 25.82 -63.03 -9.06
C ASP A 25 26.08 -61.62 -8.55
N LYS A 26 25.16 -60.67 -8.81
CA LYS A 26 25.22 -59.31 -8.25
C LYS A 26 25.13 -59.29 -6.72
N ASN A 27 24.38 -60.21 -6.11
CA ASN A 27 24.20 -60.25 -4.66
C ASN A 27 25.36 -60.94 -3.93
N ARG A 28 26.07 -61.87 -4.59
CA ARG A 28 27.25 -62.53 -4.01
C ARG A 28 28.36 -61.53 -3.71
N ASP A 29 28.58 -60.56 -4.61
CA ASP A 29 29.51 -59.43 -4.47
C ASP A 29 30.85 -59.83 -3.81
N SER A 30 31.34 -61.02 -4.16
CA SER A 30 32.44 -61.65 -3.46
C SER A 30 33.73 -61.39 -4.23
N LEU A 31 34.61 -60.59 -3.63
CA LEU A 31 36.00 -60.50 -4.08
C LEU A 31 36.81 -61.63 -3.44
N PHE A 32 37.54 -62.41 -4.26
CA PHE A 32 38.39 -63.48 -3.75
C PHE A 32 39.43 -62.93 -2.76
N GLN A 33 39.67 -63.68 -1.68
CA GLN A 33 40.56 -63.25 -0.60
C GLN A 33 42.01 -63.07 -1.08
N ASP A 34 42.43 -63.84 -2.09
CA ASP A 34 43.77 -63.73 -2.68
C ASP A 34 44.01 -62.36 -3.32
N PHE A 35 42.99 -61.77 -3.96
CA PHE A 35 43.09 -60.41 -4.49
C PHE A 35 43.17 -59.38 -3.36
N LYS A 36 42.41 -59.55 -2.27
CA LYS A 36 42.50 -58.65 -1.11
C LYS A 36 43.88 -58.68 -0.47
N ARG A 37 44.49 -59.87 -0.35
CA ARG A 37 45.86 -60.07 0.16
C ARG A 37 46.91 -59.45 -0.75
N LEU A 38 46.78 -59.65 -2.06
CA LEU A 38 47.66 -59.04 -3.04
C LEU A 38 47.65 -57.50 -2.93
N LEU A 39 46.45 -56.91 -2.84
CA LEU A 39 46.28 -55.46 -2.72
C LEU A 39 46.84 -54.92 -1.38
N TYR A 40 46.63 -55.65 -0.28
CA TYR A 40 47.20 -55.29 1.03
C TYR A 40 48.75 -55.33 1.03
N ASN A 41 49.34 -56.31 0.35
CA ASN A 41 50.79 -56.45 0.22
C ASN A 41 51.42 -55.50 -0.81
N SER A 42 50.64 -54.61 -1.42
CA SER A 42 51.16 -53.56 -2.30
C SER A 42 52.19 -52.69 -1.58
N THR A 43 53.17 -52.18 -2.33
CA THR A 43 54.15 -51.19 -1.86
C THR A 43 53.53 -49.81 -1.69
N ASP A 44 52.39 -49.53 -2.34
CA ASP A 44 51.65 -48.29 -2.20
C ASP A 44 50.88 -48.25 -0.86
N PRO A 45 51.19 -47.31 0.05
CA PRO A 45 50.50 -47.17 1.33
C PRO A 45 49.00 -46.94 1.20
N THR A 46 48.54 -46.27 0.14
CA THR A 46 47.12 -45.95 -0.06
C THR A 46 46.33 -47.20 -0.44
N LEU A 47 46.85 -48.02 -1.35
CA LEU A 47 46.27 -49.32 -1.69
C LEU A 47 46.24 -50.24 -0.48
N ARG A 48 47.32 -50.29 0.31
CA ARG A 48 47.31 -51.08 1.54
C ARG A 48 46.21 -50.65 2.52
N ALA A 49 46.01 -49.34 2.70
CA ALA A 49 45.02 -48.80 3.63
C ALA A 49 43.56 -49.07 3.23
N MET A 50 43.27 -49.24 1.93
CA MET A 50 41.92 -49.53 1.43
C MET A 50 41.48 -50.99 1.63
N TRP A 51 42.42 -51.94 1.78
CA TRP A 51 42.14 -53.37 1.93
C TRP A 51 42.71 -53.98 3.23
N PRO A 52 42.34 -53.47 4.42
CA PRO A 52 42.84 -53.98 5.70
C PRO A 52 42.47 -55.45 5.96
N ASP A 53 41.37 -55.92 5.37
CA ASP A 53 40.92 -57.32 5.44
C ASP A 53 41.92 -58.32 4.83
N GLY A 54 42.87 -57.86 4.02
CA GLY A 54 43.95 -58.69 3.49
C GLY A 54 44.88 -59.25 4.58
N GLN A 55 44.89 -58.66 5.78
CA GLN A 55 45.67 -59.14 6.92
C GLN A 55 45.08 -60.38 7.61
N GLN A 56 43.80 -60.70 7.38
CA GLN A 56 43.08 -61.76 8.11
C GLN A 56 43.55 -63.19 7.74
N ASP A 57 43.65 -64.06 8.76
CA ASP A 57 44.08 -65.46 8.63
C ASP A 57 43.04 -66.34 7.92
N ILE A 58 43.50 -67.38 7.22
CA ILE A 58 42.66 -68.29 6.40
C ILE A 58 41.51 -68.93 7.21
N THR A 59 41.70 -69.10 8.53
CA THR A 59 40.75 -69.74 9.44
C THR A 59 39.53 -68.87 9.76
N GLU A 60 39.66 -67.54 9.81
CA GLU A 60 38.55 -66.60 10.04
C GLU A 60 37.68 -66.36 8.78
N VAL A 61 38.22 -66.71 7.60
CA VAL A 61 37.64 -66.47 6.26
C VAL A 61 36.56 -67.50 5.88
N THR A 62 36.33 -68.53 6.71
CA THR A 62 35.32 -69.57 6.46
C THR A 62 33.87 -69.11 6.67
N LYS A 63 33.65 -67.94 7.28
CA LYS A 63 32.32 -67.32 7.32
C LYS A 63 31.95 -66.83 5.92
N ARG A 64 30.78 -67.25 5.42
CA ARG A 64 30.24 -66.72 4.16
C ARG A 64 30.25 -65.18 4.22
N PRO A 65 30.84 -64.50 3.23
CA PRO A 65 30.84 -63.05 3.21
C PRO A 65 29.40 -62.54 3.19
N LEU A 66 29.18 -61.38 3.80
CA LEU A 66 27.89 -60.71 3.75
C LEU A 66 27.55 -60.42 2.28
N THR A 67 26.32 -60.71 1.89
CA THR A 67 25.81 -60.38 0.56
C THR A 67 25.64 -58.87 0.40
N ALA A 68 25.68 -58.37 -0.83
CA ALA A 68 25.42 -56.95 -1.13
C ALA A 68 24.07 -56.49 -0.56
N GLY A 69 23.03 -57.32 -0.66
CA GLY A 69 21.71 -57.03 -0.09
C GLY A 69 21.72 -56.88 1.43
N THR A 70 22.48 -57.72 2.14
CA THR A 70 22.61 -57.60 3.60
C THR A 70 23.39 -56.36 4.02
N LEU A 71 24.46 -56.00 3.30
CA LEU A 71 25.21 -54.77 3.55
C LEU A 71 24.33 -53.54 3.35
N PHE A 72 23.62 -53.48 2.21
CA PHE A 72 22.70 -52.40 1.90
C PHE A 72 21.58 -52.26 2.95
N LYS A 73 20.99 -53.38 3.39
CA LYS A 73 19.99 -53.39 4.45
C LYS A 73 20.54 -52.81 5.76
N ASN A 74 21.71 -53.25 6.19
CA ASN A 74 22.31 -52.79 7.44
C ASN A 74 22.61 -51.28 7.38
N SER A 75 23.15 -50.79 6.26
CA SER A 75 23.37 -49.35 6.06
C SER A 75 22.07 -48.54 6.07
N MET A 76 20.99 -49.07 5.47
CA MET A 76 19.67 -48.40 5.49
C MET A 76 19.07 -48.35 6.89
N VAL A 77 19.16 -49.42 7.68
CA VAL A 77 18.69 -49.45 9.08
C VAL A 77 19.44 -48.41 9.92
N ALA A 78 20.76 -48.40 9.84
CA ALA A 78 21.59 -47.42 10.56
C ALA A 78 21.25 -45.97 10.17
N LEU A 79 20.97 -45.72 8.88
CA LEU A 79 20.52 -44.41 8.41
C LEU A 79 19.16 -44.02 8.99
N VAL A 80 18.18 -44.93 8.99
CA VAL A 80 16.84 -44.66 9.52
C VAL A 80 16.88 -44.35 11.01
N GLU A 81 17.66 -45.10 11.79
CA GLU A 81 17.87 -44.84 13.23
C GLU A 81 18.50 -43.45 13.46
N ASN A 82 19.50 -43.09 12.66
CA ASN A 82 20.14 -41.79 12.73
C ASN A 82 19.15 -40.64 12.40
N LEU A 83 18.32 -40.82 11.38
CA LEU A 83 17.28 -39.84 11.02
C LEU A 83 16.17 -39.74 12.07
N ALA A 84 15.80 -40.86 12.72
CA ALA A 84 14.78 -40.89 13.77
C ALA A 84 15.19 -40.08 15.02
N SER A 85 16.50 -39.95 15.27
CA SER A 85 17.04 -39.13 16.38
C SER A 85 16.98 -37.61 16.14
N LYS A 86 16.54 -37.15 14.96
CA LYS A 86 16.63 -35.75 14.53
C LYS A 86 15.27 -35.17 14.17
N GLU A 87 15.20 -33.84 14.10
CA GLU A 87 14.05 -33.13 13.54
C GLU A 87 14.13 -33.12 12.00
N PRO A 88 13.16 -33.72 11.28
CA PRO A 88 13.23 -33.85 9.84
C PRO A 88 12.67 -32.62 9.10
N PHE A 89 13.41 -32.12 8.13
CA PHE A 89 12.95 -31.14 7.15
C PHE A 89 12.81 -31.81 5.78
N TYR A 90 11.61 -31.74 5.20
CA TYR A 90 11.30 -32.43 3.95
C TYR A 90 11.32 -31.46 2.76
N VAL A 91 12.14 -31.78 1.76
CA VAL A 91 12.11 -31.17 0.42
C VAL A 91 11.60 -32.21 -0.57
N ARG A 92 10.60 -31.85 -1.38
CA ARG A 92 10.01 -32.73 -2.39
C ARG A 92 10.29 -32.15 -3.77
N CYS A 93 11.09 -32.85 -4.54
CA CYS A 93 11.44 -32.46 -5.90
C CYS A 93 10.38 -32.98 -6.89
N ILE A 94 9.97 -32.15 -7.85
CA ILE A 94 9.05 -32.51 -8.92
C ILE A 94 9.74 -32.28 -10.26
N LYS A 95 9.75 -33.30 -11.12
CA LYS A 95 10.28 -33.21 -12.47
C LYS A 95 9.20 -32.61 -13.39
N PRO A 96 9.41 -31.44 -14.02
CA PRO A 96 8.34 -30.77 -14.76
C PRO A 96 8.05 -31.41 -16.13
N ASN A 97 9.03 -32.08 -16.74
CA ASN A 97 8.90 -32.78 -18.02
C ASN A 97 10.03 -33.80 -18.19
N GLU A 98 9.82 -34.81 -19.05
CA GLU A 98 10.81 -35.84 -19.38
C GLU A 98 11.90 -35.33 -20.33
N ASP A 99 11.57 -34.38 -21.21
CA ASP A 99 12.43 -33.88 -22.29
C ASP A 99 13.55 -32.94 -21.81
N LYS A 100 13.61 -32.65 -20.50
CA LYS A 100 14.58 -31.74 -19.86
C LYS A 100 14.56 -30.31 -20.43
N VAL A 101 13.39 -29.86 -20.87
CA VAL A 101 13.20 -28.51 -21.46
C VAL A 101 12.82 -27.51 -20.36
N ALA A 102 13.51 -26.38 -20.31
CA ALA A 102 13.19 -25.30 -19.37
C ALA A 102 11.81 -24.68 -19.67
N GLY A 103 11.04 -24.37 -18.63
CA GLY A 103 9.73 -23.71 -18.76
C GLY A 103 8.58 -24.58 -19.28
N ARG A 104 8.86 -25.81 -19.73
CA ARG A 104 7.81 -26.76 -20.14
C ARG A 104 7.27 -27.51 -18.93
N PHE A 105 5.96 -27.46 -18.75
CA PHE A 105 5.25 -28.16 -17.67
C PHE A 105 4.29 -29.19 -18.24
N ASP A 106 4.58 -30.46 -18.00
CA ASP A 106 3.67 -31.56 -18.29
C ASP A 106 2.77 -31.79 -17.07
N GLU A 107 1.50 -31.39 -17.20
CA GLU A 107 0.54 -31.49 -16.12
C GLU A 107 0.23 -32.93 -15.73
N ALA A 108 0.13 -33.85 -16.69
CA ALA A 108 -0.20 -35.24 -16.41
C ALA A 108 0.95 -35.91 -15.63
N HIS A 109 2.19 -35.66 -16.07
CA HIS A 109 3.38 -36.17 -15.41
C HIS A 109 3.56 -35.57 -13.99
N CYS A 110 3.39 -34.26 -13.83
CA CYS A 110 3.45 -33.62 -12.52
C CYS A 110 2.33 -34.08 -11.58
N ARG A 111 1.11 -34.26 -12.10
CA ARG A 111 -0.04 -34.75 -11.31
C ARG A 111 0.20 -36.16 -10.79
N HIS A 112 0.72 -37.05 -11.64
CA HIS A 112 1.11 -38.39 -11.20
C HIS A 112 2.14 -38.33 -10.05
N GLN A 113 3.14 -37.46 -10.16
CA GLN A 113 4.13 -37.23 -9.09
C GLN A 113 3.50 -36.71 -7.79
N VAL A 114 2.63 -35.72 -7.87
CA VAL A 114 1.91 -35.18 -6.71
C VAL A 114 1.09 -36.26 -6.01
N SER A 115 0.42 -37.13 -6.78
CA SER A 115 -0.38 -38.24 -6.26
C SER A 115 0.49 -39.30 -5.58
N TYR A 116 1.52 -39.83 -6.26
CA TYR A 116 2.30 -40.93 -5.68
C TYR A 116 3.20 -40.47 -4.51
N LEU A 117 3.64 -39.21 -4.49
CA LEU A 117 4.36 -38.63 -3.35
C LEU A 117 3.44 -38.35 -2.15
N GLY A 118 2.14 -38.55 -2.29
CA GLY A 118 1.13 -38.31 -1.25
C GLY A 118 1.07 -36.84 -0.84
N LEU A 119 1.40 -35.90 -1.73
CA LEU A 119 1.48 -34.48 -1.36
C LEU A 119 0.09 -33.94 -1.00
N LEU A 120 -0.95 -34.41 -1.68
CA LEU A 120 -2.32 -34.01 -1.38
C LEU A 120 -2.77 -34.52 -0.01
N GLU A 121 -2.45 -35.77 0.32
CA GLU A 121 -2.72 -36.43 1.59
C GLU A 121 -1.97 -35.72 2.73
N ASN A 122 -0.69 -35.39 2.52
CA ASN A 122 0.11 -34.61 3.45
C ASN A 122 -0.52 -33.23 3.73
N VAL A 123 -1.04 -32.57 2.69
CA VAL A 123 -1.77 -31.31 2.84
C VAL A 123 -3.10 -31.54 3.56
N ARG A 124 -3.83 -32.61 3.27
CA ARG A 124 -5.11 -32.94 3.95
C ARG A 124 -4.92 -33.16 5.44
N VAL A 125 -3.92 -33.96 5.84
CA VAL A 125 -3.59 -34.18 7.26
C VAL A 125 -3.22 -32.86 7.94
N ARG A 126 -2.42 -32.01 7.29
CA ARG A 126 -2.09 -30.67 7.79
C ARG A 126 -3.31 -29.75 7.90
N ARG A 127 -4.29 -29.89 7.00
CA ARG A 127 -5.55 -29.11 7.00
C ARG A 127 -6.61 -29.63 7.97
N ALA A 128 -6.55 -30.90 8.37
CA ALA A 128 -7.41 -31.44 9.42
C ALA A 128 -7.09 -30.82 10.79
N GLY A 129 -5.83 -30.41 10.99
CA GLY A 129 -5.42 -29.55 12.09
C GLY A 129 -5.56 -28.06 11.77
N PHE A 130 -4.59 -27.26 12.23
CA PHE A 130 -4.53 -25.84 11.91
C PHE A 130 -3.80 -25.60 10.58
N ALA A 131 -4.58 -25.40 9.52
CA ALA A 131 -4.09 -25.25 8.16
C ALA A 131 -3.17 -24.03 7.98
N SER A 132 -3.47 -22.91 8.64
CA SER A 132 -2.71 -21.67 8.52
C SER A 132 -2.13 -21.24 9.86
N ARG A 133 -0.90 -20.73 9.83
CA ARG A 133 -0.17 -20.22 11.01
C ARG A 133 0.40 -18.86 10.66
N GLN A 134 0.04 -17.83 11.42
CA GLN A 134 0.50 -16.47 11.15
C GLN A 134 1.00 -15.80 12.43
N PRO A 135 2.18 -15.15 12.42
CA PRO A 135 2.59 -14.30 13.54
C PRO A 135 1.57 -13.21 13.82
N TYR A 136 1.34 -12.90 15.10
CA TYR A 136 0.36 -11.88 15.50
C TYR A 136 0.59 -10.51 14.83
N PRO A 137 1.82 -9.97 14.75
CA PRO A 137 2.05 -8.67 14.12
C PRO A 137 1.65 -8.65 12.63
N ARG A 138 1.93 -9.74 11.90
CA ARG A 138 1.61 -9.87 10.48
C ARG A 138 0.09 -9.98 10.26
N PHE A 139 -0.59 -10.70 11.15
CA PHE A 139 -2.05 -10.82 11.11
C PHE A 139 -2.72 -9.48 11.38
N LEU A 140 -2.29 -8.76 12.43
CA LEU A 140 -2.79 -7.43 12.77
C LEU A 140 -2.54 -6.42 11.66
N LEU A 141 -1.33 -6.34 11.12
CA LEU A 141 -1.01 -5.38 10.05
C LEU A 141 -1.98 -5.52 8.86
N ARG A 142 -2.39 -6.76 8.56
CA ARG A 142 -3.27 -7.06 7.43
C ARG A 142 -4.75 -6.80 7.73
N TYR A 143 -5.21 -7.14 8.93
CA TYR A 143 -6.65 -7.12 9.26
C TYR A 143 -7.07 -6.04 10.26
N LYS A 144 -6.15 -5.26 10.85
CA LYS A 144 -6.50 -4.25 11.88
C LYS A 144 -7.56 -3.23 11.47
N MET A 145 -7.76 -3.01 10.18
CA MET A 145 -8.79 -2.10 9.66
C MET A 145 -10.21 -2.65 9.75
N THR A 146 -10.37 -3.97 9.95
CA THR A 146 -11.69 -4.61 10.02
C THR A 146 -12.33 -4.51 11.41
N CYS A 147 -11.58 -4.05 12.42
CA CYS A 147 -12.04 -3.93 13.80
C CYS A 147 -11.69 -2.53 14.32
N GLU A 148 -12.67 -1.89 14.98
CA GLU A 148 -12.53 -0.51 15.48
C GLU A 148 -11.49 -0.43 16.60
N TYR A 149 -11.42 -1.44 17.47
CA TYR A 149 -10.48 -1.51 18.59
C TYR A 149 -9.02 -1.72 18.17
N THR A 150 -8.79 -2.23 16.96
CA THR A 150 -7.45 -2.45 16.42
C THR A 150 -6.97 -1.35 15.48
N TRP A 151 -7.89 -0.49 15.01
CA TRP A 151 -7.60 0.58 14.08
C TRP A 151 -7.37 1.92 14.80
N PRO A 152 -6.39 2.75 14.38
CA PRO A 152 -5.30 2.48 13.44
C PRO A 152 -4.14 1.71 14.10
N ASN A 153 -3.97 1.83 15.42
CA ASN A 153 -3.06 1.04 16.26
C ASN A 153 -3.84 0.66 17.52
N HIS A 154 -3.68 -0.56 18.02
CA HIS A 154 -4.34 -0.97 19.25
C HIS A 154 -3.64 -0.39 20.49
N LEU A 155 -4.42 -0.17 21.54
CA LEU A 155 -3.94 0.22 22.88
C LEU A 155 -3.95 -0.94 23.87
N LEU A 156 -4.24 -2.16 23.39
CA LEU A 156 -4.30 -3.39 24.17
C LEU A 156 -2.90 -3.82 24.64
N GLY A 157 -2.85 -4.58 25.74
CA GLY A 157 -1.60 -4.96 26.42
C GLY A 157 -0.73 -5.91 25.62
N SER A 158 -1.31 -6.67 24.69
CA SER A 158 -0.57 -7.55 23.78
C SER A 158 -1.19 -7.68 22.39
N ASP A 159 -0.36 -7.98 21.38
CA ASP A 159 -0.83 -8.30 20.03
C ASP A 159 -1.81 -9.48 20.02
N ARG A 160 -1.63 -10.42 20.95
CA ARG A 160 -2.54 -11.57 21.11
C ARG A 160 -3.95 -11.11 21.49
N GLU A 161 -4.08 -10.18 22.43
CA GLU A 161 -5.37 -9.62 22.83
C GLU A 161 -6.01 -8.85 21.68
N ALA A 162 -5.22 -8.06 20.94
CA ALA A 162 -5.71 -7.34 19.76
C ALA A 162 -6.26 -8.29 18.68
N VAL A 163 -5.58 -9.41 18.43
CA VAL A 163 -6.08 -10.44 17.52
C VAL A 163 -7.32 -11.13 18.08
N SER A 164 -7.39 -11.35 19.39
CA SER A 164 -8.57 -11.93 20.04
C SER A 164 -9.81 -11.06 19.87
N ALA A 165 -9.70 -9.75 20.15
CA ALA A 165 -10.80 -8.80 19.99
C ALA A 165 -11.26 -8.69 18.53
N LEU A 166 -10.32 -8.69 17.57
CA LEU A 166 -10.64 -8.68 16.14
C LEU A 166 -11.44 -9.92 15.73
N LEU A 167 -11.03 -11.10 16.18
CA LEU A 167 -11.70 -12.37 15.87
C LEU A 167 -13.05 -12.50 16.57
N GLU A 168 -13.19 -11.92 17.76
CA GLU A 168 -14.46 -11.83 18.48
C GLU A 168 -15.49 -11.01 17.71
N GLN A 169 -15.10 -9.82 17.24
CA GLN A 169 -15.99 -8.96 16.45
C GLN A 169 -16.48 -9.64 15.16
N HIS A 170 -15.70 -10.55 14.59
CA HIS A 170 -16.08 -11.31 13.40
C HIS A 170 -16.78 -12.64 13.71
N GLY A 171 -16.91 -13.04 14.98
CA GLY A 171 -17.50 -14.32 15.38
C GLY A 171 -16.69 -15.54 14.97
N LEU A 172 -15.35 -15.42 14.88
CA LEU A 172 -14.45 -16.45 14.33
C LEU A 172 -13.60 -17.17 15.39
N GLN A 173 -13.87 -16.98 16.68
CA GLN A 173 -13.07 -17.54 17.78
C GLN A 173 -13.03 -19.09 17.79
N GLY A 174 -14.11 -19.77 17.38
CA GLY A 174 -14.19 -21.24 17.42
C GLY A 174 -13.31 -21.97 16.38
N ASP A 175 -12.86 -21.27 15.34
CA ASP A 175 -12.06 -21.84 14.24
C ASP A 175 -10.56 -21.50 14.36
N VAL A 176 -10.14 -20.92 15.49
CA VAL A 176 -8.77 -20.50 15.74
C VAL A 176 -8.23 -21.04 17.06
N ALA A 177 -6.90 -21.07 17.17
CA ALA A 177 -6.20 -21.28 18.43
C ALA A 177 -5.04 -20.29 18.57
N PHE A 178 -4.80 -19.85 19.80
CA PHE A 178 -3.77 -18.88 20.13
C PHE A 178 -2.52 -19.59 20.65
N GLY A 179 -1.41 -19.47 19.93
CA GLY A 179 -0.10 -19.88 20.43
C GLY A 179 0.64 -18.74 21.14
N HIS A 180 1.88 -18.98 21.55
CA HIS A 180 2.69 -17.95 22.20
C HIS A 180 3.03 -16.77 21.27
N SER A 181 3.42 -17.05 20.01
CA SER A 181 3.85 -16.01 19.04
C SER A 181 3.01 -15.96 17.76
N LYS A 182 2.12 -16.94 17.55
CA LYS A 182 1.38 -17.14 16.29
C LYS A 182 -0.08 -17.49 16.56
N LEU A 183 -0.95 -17.01 15.68
CA LEU A 183 -2.32 -17.45 15.52
C LEU A 183 -2.37 -18.69 14.63
N PHE A 184 -3.14 -19.69 15.05
CA PHE A 184 -3.38 -20.93 14.31
C PHE A 184 -4.84 -20.92 13.83
N VAL A 185 -5.05 -21.02 12.53
CA VAL A 185 -6.38 -20.99 11.91
C VAL A 185 -6.68 -22.36 11.32
N ARG A 186 -7.80 -22.96 11.73
CA ARG A 186 -8.21 -24.31 11.35
C ARG A 186 -8.76 -24.32 9.93
N SER A 187 -9.84 -23.60 9.65
CA SER A 187 -10.42 -23.59 8.30
C SER A 187 -10.00 -22.37 7.46
N PRO A 188 -9.89 -22.54 6.13
CA PRO A 188 -9.61 -21.43 5.21
C PRO A 188 -10.77 -20.43 5.13
N ARG A 189 -11.99 -20.82 5.54
CA ARG A 189 -13.16 -19.94 5.50
C ARG A 189 -12.94 -18.70 6.36
N THR A 190 -12.35 -18.86 7.54
CA THR A 190 -12.01 -17.76 8.46
C THR A 190 -11.17 -16.68 7.77
N LEU A 191 -10.14 -17.07 7.02
CA LEU A 191 -9.30 -16.12 6.28
C LEU A 191 -10.05 -15.46 5.12
N VAL A 192 -10.86 -16.23 4.38
CA VAL A 192 -11.67 -15.71 3.28
C VAL A 192 -12.68 -14.68 3.78
N THR A 193 -13.35 -14.94 4.91
CA THR A 193 -14.29 -14.00 5.54
C THR A 193 -13.60 -12.69 5.94
N LEU A 194 -12.42 -12.77 6.55
CA LEU A 194 -11.64 -11.58 6.93
C LEU A 194 -11.17 -10.77 5.71
N GLU A 195 -10.74 -11.44 4.63
CA GLU A 195 -10.40 -10.76 3.37
C GLU A 195 -11.60 -10.09 2.72
N GLN A 196 -12.77 -10.71 2.74
CA GLN A 196 -14.00 -10.11 2.23
C GLN A 196 -14.40 -8.87 3.04
N SER A 197 -14.31 -8.93 4.37
CA SER A 197 -14.55 -7.77 5.26
C SER A 197 -13.59 -6.62 4.91
N ARG A 198 -12.29 -6.93 4.78
CA ARG A 198 -11.25 -5.97 4.38
C ARG A 198 -11.54 -5.35 3.02
N ALA A 199 -11.89 -6.16 2.02
CA ALA A 199 -12.19 -5.70 0.67
C ALA A 199 -13.40 -4.76 0.62
N ARG A 200 -14.39 -4.94 1.51
CA ARG A 200 -15.55 -4.05 1.62
C ARG A 200 -15.20 -2.70 2.26
N LEU A 201 -14.28 -2.67 3.22
CA LEU A 201 -13.90 -1.44 3.92
C LEU A 201 -12.94 -0.54 3.14
N ILE A 202 -12.07 -1.11 2.31
CA ILE A 202 -11.08 -0.32 1.53
C ILE A 202 -11.75 0.79 0.70
N PRO A 203 -12.81 0.54 -0.11
CA PRO A 203 -13.50 1.60 -0.84
C PRO A 203 -14.05 2.71 0.05
N VAL A 204 -14.59 2.37 1.23
CA VAL A 204 -15.16 3.33 2.19
C VAL A 204 -14.07 4.25 2.73
N ILE A 205 -12.91 3.70 3.09
CA ILE A 205 -11.76 4.47 3.57
C ILE A 205 -11.23 5.38 2.45
N VAL A 206 -11.11 4.87 1.23
CA VAL A 206 -10.68 5.66 0.06
C VAL A 206 -11.64 6.82 -0.19
N LEU A 207 -12.96 6.59 -0.12
CA LEU A 207 -13.96 7.65 -0.26
C LEU A 207 -13.84 8.71 0.83
N LEU A 208 -13.58 8.32 2.08
CA LEU A 208 -13.36 9.25 3.18
C LEU A 208 -12.13 10.14 2.94
N LEU A 209 -11.02 9.55 2.50
CA LEU A 209 -9.79 10.28 2.14
C LEU A 209 -10.03 11.24 0.97
N GLN A 210 -10.71 10.78 -0.09
CA GLN A 210 -11.07 11.61 -1.24
C GLN A 210 -11.98 12.78 -0.84
N LYS A 211 -12.98 12.53 0.02
CA LYS A 211 -13.88 13.56 0.54
C LYS A 211 -13.11 14.61 1.35
N ALA A 212 -12.21 14.18 2.24
CA ALA A 212 -11.38 15.07 3.04
C ALA A 212 -10.49 15.95 2.14
N TRP A 213 -9.84 15.36 1.14
CA TRP A 213 -8.97 16.06 0.19
C TRP A 213 -9.71 17.04 -0.71
N ARG A 214 -10.86 16.64 -1.28
CA ARG A 214 -11.70 17.56 -2.07
C ARG A 214 -12.17 18.74 -1.21
N GLY A 215 -12.49 18.47 0.07
CA GLY A 215 -12.86 19.48 1.04
C GLY A 215 -11.73 20.46 1.37
N THR A 216 -10.48 19.99 1.55
CA THR A 216 -9.32 20.88 1.79
C THR A 216 -9.07 21.77 0.58
N LEU A 217 -9.08 21.20 -0.64
CA LEU A 217 -8.88 21.96 -1.87
C LEU A 217 -9.94 23.05 -2.06
N ALA A 218 -11.21 22.73 -1.79
CA ALA A 218 -12.30 23.70 -1.85
C ALA A 218 -12.10 24.85 -0.83
N ARG A 219 -11.72 24.53 0.42
CA ARG A 219 -11.42 25.54 1.44
C ARG A 219 -10.25 26.45 1.04
N TRP A 220 -9.20 25.89 0.44
CA TRP A 220 -8.07 26.68 -0.08
C TRP A 220 -8.51 27.63 -1.19
N ARG A 221 -9.31 27.15 -2.15
CA ARG A 221 -9.89 28.00 -3.21
C ARG A 221 -10.74 29.13 -2.63
N CYS A 222 -11.60 28.84 -1.66
CA CYS A 222 -12.41 29.85 -0.98
C CYS A 222 -11.56 30.90 -0.25
N ARG A 223 -10.50 30.49 0.47
CA ARG A 223 -9.57 31.43 1.13
C ARG A 223 -8.88 32.34 0.11
N ARG A 224 -8.40 31.78 -1.01
CA ARG A 224 -7.78 32.53 -2.10
C ARG A 224 -8.73 33.56 -2.71
N LEU A 225 -9.98 33.17 -3.00
CA LEU A 225 -10.99 34.08 -3.52
C LEU A 225 -11.32 35.21 -2.53
N ARG A 226 -11.49 34.89 -1.24
CA ARG A 226 -11.70 35.91 -0.19
C ARG A 226 -10.55 36.91 -0.11
N ALA A 227 -9.30 36.45 -0.22
CA ALA A 227 -8.14 37.33 -0.26
C ALA A 227 -8.17 38.25 -1.50
N ILE A 228 -8.47 37.71 -2.69
CA ILE A 228 -8.60 38.51 -3.93
C ILE A 228 -9.65 39.61 -3.77
N TYR A 229 -10.86 39.26 -3.29
CA TYR A 229 -11.92 40.25 -3.07
C TYR A 229 -11.53 41.31 -2.05
N THR A 230 -10.77 40.93 -1.02
CA THR A 230 -10.26 41.86 -0.01
C THR A 230 -9.26 42.84 -0.63
N ILE A 231 -8.30 42.35 -1.41
CA ILE A 231 -7.34 43.19 -2.15
C ILE A 231 -8.06 44.13 -3.12
N MET A 232 -9.01 43.62 -3.91
CA MET A 232 -9.81 44.42 -4.82
C MET A 232 -10.58 45.53 -4.09
N ARG A 233 -11.17 45.23 -2.91
CA ARG A 233 -11.87 46.22 -2.09
C ARG A 233 -10.93 47.34 -1.63
N TRP A 234 -9.76 46.99 -1.11
CA TRP A 234 -8.76 47.98 -0.67
C TRP A 234 -8.19 48.79 -1.84
N PHE A 235 -7.91 48.14 -2.97
CA PHE A 235 -7.42 48.81 -4.18
C PHE A 235 -8.45 49.81 -4.73
N ARG A 236 -9.73 49.42 -4.80
CA ARG A 236 -10.82 50.34 -5.20
C ARG A 236 -10.88 51.55 -4.27
N ARG A 237 -10.82 51.32 -2.95
CA ARG A 237 -10.81 52.41 -1.94
C ARG A 237 -9.59 53.33 -2.10
N HIS A 238 -8.41 52.77 -2.36
CA HIS A 238 -7.21 53.55 -2.61
C HIS A 238 -7.32 54.39 -3.89
N LYS A 239 -7.80 53.81 -5.00
CA LYS A 239 -8.02 54.54 -6.26
C LYS A 239 -8.99 55.71 -6.11
N VAL A 240 -10.09 55.51 -5.37
CA VAL A 240 -11.04 56.60 -5.05
C VAL A 240 -10.36 57.69 -4.24
N ARG A 241 -9.64 57.34 -3.16
CA ARG A 241 -8.91 58.31 -2.33
C ARG A 241 -7.85 59.08 -3.11
N ALA A 242 -7.02 58.38 -3.89
CA ALA A 242 -5.96 59.00 -4.69
C ALA A 242 -6.53 60.00 -5.70
N HIS A 243 -7.64 59.67 -6.36
CA HIS A 243 -8.32 60.59 -7.28
C HIS A 243 -8.86 61.83 -6.54
N LEU A 244 -9.50 61.65 -5.37
CA LEU A 244 -9.97 62.79 -4.56
C LEU A 244 -8.82 63.67 -4.06
N THR A 245 -7.69 63.09 -3.64
CA THR A 245 -6.50 63.86 -3.23
C THR A 245 -5.87 64.60 -4.40
N ASP A 246 -5.82 64.02 -5.61
CA ASP A 246 -5.34 64.69 -6.82
C ASP A 246 -6.26 65.85 -7.21
N LEU A 247 -7.59 65.64 -7.15
CA LEU A 247 -8.57 66.72 -7.33
C LEU A 247 -8.31 67.84 -6.32
N GLN A 248 -8.26 67.53 -5.02
CA GLN A 248 -8.04 68.54 -3.98
C GLN A 248 -6.73 69.32 -4.19
N ARG A 249 -5.64 68.66 -4.57
CA ARG A 249 -4.36 69.31 -4.86
C ARG A 249 -4.46 70.27 -6.07
N ARG A 250 -5.06 69.82 -7.17
CA ARG A 250 -5.21 70.66 -8.38
C ARG A 250 -6.14 71.85 -8.12
N PHE A 251 -7.24 71.65 -7.40
CA PHE A 251 -8.18 72.71 -7.03
C PHE A 251 -7.65 73.66 -5.94
N GLN A 252 -6.68 73.24 -5.12
CA GLN A 252 -5.96 74.15 -4.21
C GLN A 252 -5.14 75.19 -4.98
N ALA A 253 -4.46 74.80 -6.07
CA ALA A 253 -3.71 75.72 -6.91
C ALA A 253 -4.61 76.74 -7.65
N ALA A 254 -5.86 76.37 -7.94
CA ALA A 254 -6.86 77.24 -8.57
C ALA A 254 -7.32 78.43 -7.69
N ARG A 255 -6.92 78.50 -6.41
CA ARG A 255 -7.25 79.62 -5.53
C ARG A 255 -6.38 80.86 -5.74
N GLN A 256 -5.29 80.79 -6.51
CA GLN A 256 -4.37 81.91 -6.73
C GLN A 256 -4.70 82.68 -8.04
N PRO A 257 -4.60 84.02 -8.05
CA PRO A 257 -4.78 84.85 -9.25
C PRO A 257 -3.62 84.64 -10.25
N PRO A 258 -3.81 84.88 -11.56
CA PRO A 258 -4.91 85.62 -12.19
C PRO A 258 -6.02 84.77 -12.84
N LEU A 259 -5.81 83.45 -12.99
CA LEU A 259 -6.66 82.62 -13.85
C LEU A 259 -7.69 81.77 -13.09
N TYR A 260 -7.66 81.75 -11.75
CA TYR A 260 -8.63 81.04 -10.89
C TYR A 260 -8.98 79.60 -11.36
N GLY A 261 -8.02 78.89 -11.95
CA GLY A 261 -8.22 77.54 -12.47
C GLY A 261 -8.89 77.42 -13.84
N ARG A 262 -8.91 78.46 -14.68
CA ARG A 262 -9.40 78.40 -16.08
C ARG A 262 -8.68 77.34 -16.93
N ASP A 263 -7.42 77.06 -16.64
CA ASP A 263 -6.58 76.13 -17.42
C ASP A 263 -6.51 74.73 -16.77
N LEU A 264 -7.38 74.45 -15.78
CA LEU A 264 -7.26 73.26 -14.96
C LEU A 264 -7.75 72.01 -15.71
N VAL A 265 -6.83 71.10 -16.02
CA VAL A 265 -7.17 69.79 -16.60
C VAL A 265 -7.62 68.84 -15.50
N TRP A 266 -8.89 68.43 -15.56
CA TRP A 266 -9.45 67.46 -14.64
C TRP A 266 -8.80 66.08 -14.83
N PRO A 267 -8.39 65.39 -13.76
CA PRO A 267 -7.89 64.03 -13.86
C PRO A 267 -8.98 63.08 -14.36
N ARG A 268 -8.61 62.05 -15.12
CA ARG A 268 -9.56 61.02 -15.56
C ARG A 268 -10.07 60.23 -14.34
N PRO A 269 -11.38 60.11 -14.11
CA PRO A 269 -11.88 59.39 -12.95
C PRO A 269 -11.81 57.88 -13.20
N PRO A 270 -11.61 57.08 -12.13
CA PRO A 270 -11.98 55.68 -12.16
C PRO A 270 -13.43 55.51 -12.64
N ALA A 271 -13.73 54.47 -13.41
CA ALA A 271 -15.06 54.26 -14.01
C ALA A 271 -16.23 54.39 -13.02
N VAL A 272 -16.03 53.98 -11.76
CA VAL A 272 -17.03 54.05 -10.68
C VAL A 272 -17.35 55.48 -10.24
N LEU A 273 -16.43 56.43 -10.46
CA LEU A 273 -16.59 57.84 -10.11
C LEU A 273 -16.97 58.73 -11.31
N GLN A 274 -17.20 58.15 -12.50
CA GLN A 274 -17.60 58.92 -13.70
C GLN A 274 -18.86 59.77 -13.44
N PRO A 275 -19.98 59.23 -12.91
CA PRO A 275 -21.19 60.04 -12.68
C PRO A 275 -20.99 61.15 -11.65
N PHE A 276 -20.12 60.91 -10.66
CA PHE A 276 -19.76 61.91 -9.66
C PHE A 276 -18.93 63.03 -10.29
N GLN A 277 -17.92 62.70 -11.09
CA GLN A 277 -17.11 63.68 -11.80
C GLN A 277 -17.96 64.48 -12.80
N ASP A 278 -18.90 63.85 -13.50
CA ASP A 278 -19.84 64.54 -14.40
C ASP A 278 -20.69 65.58 -13.65
N THR A 279 -21.18 65.22 -12.46
CA THR A 279 -21.94 66.13 -11.58
C THR A 279 -21.08 67.29 -11.10
N CYS A 280 -19.83 67.02 -10.69
CA CYS A 280 -18.88 68.06 -10.29
C CYS A 280 -18.52 69.00 -11.45
N HIS A 281 -18.33 68.47 -12.66
CA HIS A 281 -18.10 69.27 -13.87
C HIS A 281 -19.30 70.18 -14.18
N ALA A 282 -20.52 69.65 -14.09
CA ALA A 282 -21.74 70.43 -14.32
C ALA A 282 -21.87 71.57 -13.31
N LEU A 283 -21.60 71.31 -12.02
CA LEU A 283 -21.59 72.34 -10.98
C LEU A 283 -20.49 73.38 -11.20
N PHE A 284 -19.26 72.95 -11.50
CA PHE A 284 -18.15 73.85 -11.78
C PHE A 284 -18.44 74.76 -12.99
N SER A 285 -19.03 74.22 -14.05
CA SER A 285 -19.42 74.97 -15.25
C SER A 285 -20.58 75.93 -14.99
N ARG A 286 -21.50 75.59 -14.07
CA ARG A 286 -22.63 76.45 -13.68
C ARG A 286 -22.21 77.61 -12.77
N TYR A 287 -21.20 77.40 -11.93
CA TYR A 287 -20.62 78.45 -11.08
C TYR A 287 -19.48 79.23 -11.78
N HIS A 288 -19.15 78.91 -13.03
CA HIS A 288 -18.21 79.66 -13.86
C HIS A 288 -18.89 80.94 -14.40
N PRO A 289 -18.48 82.16 -14.00
CA PRO A 289 -19.10 83.38 -14.50
C PRO A 289 -18.62 83.71 -15.91
N GLN A 290 -19.56 84.14 -16.78
CA GLN A 290 -19.22 84.85 -18.02
C GLN A 290 -18.52 86.19 -17.68
N PRO A 291 -17.69 86.76 -18.58
CA PRO A 291 -16.73 87.82 -18.25
C PRO A 291 -17.29 89.17 -17.75
N SER A 292 -18.61 89.35 -17.61
CA SER A 292 -19.25 90.66 -17.44
C SER A 292 -19.92 90.94 -16.09
N THR A 293 -19.86 90.06 -15.10
CA THR A 293 -20.48 90.32 -13.77
C THR A 293 -19.46 90.37 -12.64
N ARG A 294 -19.22 91.58 -12.12
CA ARG A 294 -18.58 91.80 -10.81
C ARG A 294 -19.56 91.37 -9.71
N PHE A 295 -19.20 90.34 -8.94
CA PHE A 295 -19.79 90.05 -7.63
C PHE A 295 -18.68 89.70 -6.61
N PRO A 296 -18.94 89.92 -5.31
CA PRO A 296 -17.93 90.00 -4.29
C PRO A 296 -17.34 88.63 -3.94
N THR A 297 -16.12 88.71 -3.43
CA THR A 297 -15.21 87.67 -2.96
C THR A 297 -15.85 86.63 -2.02
N GLN A 298 -16.51 85.61 -2.58
CA GLN A 298 -16.56 84.27 -1.98
C GLN A 298 -16.39 83.26 -3.11
N SER A 299 -15.20 82.67 -3.23
CA SER A 299 -14.87 81.76 -4.33
C SER A 299 -15.81 80.56 -4.34
N ALA A 300 -16.41 80.25 -5.50
CA ALA A 300 -17.17 79.01 -5.73
C ALA A 300 -16.40 77.73 -5.30
N SER A 301 -15.06 77.82 -5.25
CA SER A 301 -14.16 76.80 -4.75
C SER A 301 -14.39 76.40 -3.28
N SER A 302 -14.97 77.26 -2.43
CA SER A 302 -15.29 76.91 -1.04
C SER A 302 -16.59 76.09 -0.92
N ARG A 303 -17.60 76.37 -1.76
CA ARG A 303 -18.90 75.66 -1.71
C ARG A 303 -18.86 74.25 -2.29
N ILE A 304 -17.97 73.98 -3.26
CA ILE A 304 -17.76 72.61 -3.77
C ILE A 304 -17.14 71.71 -2.67
N LEU A 305 -16.39 72.29 -1.72
CA LEU A 305 -15.79 71.56 -0.59
C LEU A 305 -16.72 71.47 0.65
N GLU A 306 -17.71 72.36 0.77
CA GLU A 306 -18.73 72.38 1.84
C GLU A 306 -19.99 71.54 1.55
N LEU A 307 -20.13 70.98 0.35
CA LEU A 307 -21.20 70.02 0.06
C LEU A 307 -21.04 68.80 0.97
N ASP A 308 -21.96 68.70 1.94
CA ASP A 308 -21.98 67.68 2.99
C ASP A 308 -21.89 66.27 2.39
N TRP A 309 -20.75 65.63 2.64
CA TRP A 309 -20.34 64.32 2.14
C TRP A 309 -21.27 63.17 2.55
N ARG A 310 -22.25 63.43 3.43
CA ARG A 310 -23.24 62.46 3.90
C ARG A 310 -24.43 62.25 2.95
N HIS A 311 -24.73 63.21 2.06
CA HIS A 311 -25.95 63.17 1.24
C HIS A 311 -25.79 62.61 -0.19
N MET A 312 -24.57 62.31 -0.66
CA MET A 312 -24.32 61.86 -2.05
C MET A 312 -24.14 60.33 -2.23
N GLY A 313 -24.97 59.52 -1.56
CA GLY A 313 -25.23 58.13 -1.99
C GLY A 313 -24.04 57.15 -1.96
N LEU A 314 -22.99 57.40 -1.18
CA LEU A 314 -21.87 56.45 -1.00
C LEU A 314 -22.20 55.27 -0.06
N SER A 315 -23.41 55.21 0.47
CA SER A 315 -23.93 54.13 1.32
C SER A 315 -24.02 52.78 0.59
N ASP A 316 -24.13 52.77 -0.74
CA ASP A 316 -24.33 51.53 -1.52
C ASP A 316 -23.05 50.84 -2.01
N ILE A 317 -21.86 51.42 -1.76
CA ILE A 317 -20.58 50.78 -2.14
C ILE A 317 -20.28 49.53 -1.28
N ASN A 318 -21.05 49.31 -0.21
CA ASN A 318 -20.83 48.23 0.76
C ASN A 318 -21.80 47.03 0.65
N ARG A 319 -22.74 46.98 -0.32
CA ARG A 319 -23.55 45.77 -0.52
C ARG A 319 -22.78 44.74 -1.36
N PRO A 320 -22.42 43.57 -0.80
CA PRO A 320 -22.01 42.46 -1.65
C PRO A 320 -23.26 42.03 -2.42
N SER A 321 -23.19 42.02 -3.75
CA SER A 321 -24.20 41.36 -4.58
C SER A 321 -24.28 39.90 -4.13
N MET A 322 -25.33 39.57 -3.37
CA MET A 322 -25.70 38.21 -3.01
C MET A 322 -26.03 37.47 -4.32
N TYR A 323 -25.05 36.81 -4.91
CA TYR A 323 -25.33 35.65 -5.74
C TYR A 323 -25.84 34.56 -4.80
N ARG A 324 -27.17 34.41 -4.72
CA ARG A 324 -27.83 33.24 -4.15
C ARG A 324 -27.33 31.99 -4.90
N PHE A 325 -26.32 31.33 -4.34
CA PHE A 325 -26.20 29.89 -4.54
C PHE A 325 -27.31 29.24 -3.72
N ARG A 326 -28.28 28.62 -4.39
CA ARG A 326 -29.29 27.77 -3.77
C ARG A 326 -28.59 26.78 -2.84
N ALA A 327 -28.99 26.80 -1.58
CA ALA A 327 -28.61 25.82 -0.59
C ALA A 327 -29.01 24.42 -1.08
N TRP A 328 -28.07 23.49 -1.07
CA TRP A 328 -28.37 22.06 -1.00
C TRP A 328 -28.61 21.70 0.47
N PRO A 329 -29.59 20.84 0.80
CA PRO A 329 -30.01 20.61 2.17
C PRO A 329 -28.92 19.94 3.00
N SER A 330 -28.73 20.45 4.21
CA SER A 330 -27.94 19.85 5.27
C SER A 330 -28.52 18.49 5.68
N TRP A 331 -27.73 17.43 5.54
CA TRP A 331 -27.90 16.22 6.34
C TRP A 331 -26.77 16.19 7.36
N GLY A 332 -27.10 16.65 8.56
CA GLY A 332 -26.35 16.36 9.78
C GLY A 332 -27.23 15.54 10.69
N LYS A 333 -26.84 14.28 10.93
CA LYS A 333 -27.02 13.48 12.15
C LYS A 333 -26.64 12.04 11.83
N LEU A 334 -25.47 11.62 12.33
CA LEU A 334 -25.15 10.29 12.88
C LEU A 334 -23.66 10.32 13.22
N ALA A 335 -23.39 10.90 14.39
CA ALA A 335 -22.20 10.68 15.17
C ALA A 335 -22.71 10.48 16.60
N SER A 336 -23.05 9.22 16.90
CA SER A 336 -23.10 8.57 18.21
C SER A 336 -22.99 7.09 17.92
#